data_AF-A0AAX6TK57-F1
#
_entry.id   AF-A0AAX6TK57-F1
#
_cell.length_a   1.000
_cell.length_b   1.000
_cell.length_c   1.000
_cell.angle_alpha   90.00
_cell.angle_beta   90.00
_cell.angle_gamma   90.00
#
_symmetry.space_group_name_H-M   'P 1'
#
loop_
_entity.id
_entity.type
_entity.pdbx_description
1 polymer ?
#
loop_
_entity_poly.entity_id
_entity_poly.type
_entity_poly.pdbx_seq_one_letter_code
_entity_poly.pdbx_strand_id
1 'polypeptide(L)'
;MIAQRCLVSLTFCACYLASYLMNKYVLSVLKFTYPTLFQGWQALLGGLLLHVSWRQGWVEINRDSRSDVLTWLPASVLFVGVIYAGSRALSRLAVPVFLILHNAAEVIICGYQKCFRKENISSAKICSALFLLAAAGCLPFNDPQFDPEGYFWAVIHLFCVGVYKILRKAWKLSTLSDIDQQYLNYIFSVALLALASHPTGDLFSVLDFPFLYFYRFHSSCCASGVLGFLLMLSTVKLQSLMAPGQCASWVFLAKCLSAPRPHLLTTPAVNSSVDESSGPHSWAVSAAL
;
A
#
# COMPACT_ATOMS: atom_id res chain seq x y z
N MET A 1 23.29 -12.09 -15.59
CA MET A 1 21.83 -12.24 -15.47
C MET A 1 21.38 -12.61 -14.05
N ILE A 2 21.96 -13.61 -13.38
CA ILE A 2 21.59 -14.00 -12.00
C ILE A 2 21.89 -12.89 -10.99
N ALA A 3 23.12 -12.34 -11.00
CA ALA A 3 23.52 -11.27 -10.09
C ALA A 3 22.61 -10.03 -10.13
N GLN A 4 22.17 -9.63 -11.34
CA GLN A 4 21.24 -8.52 -11.55
C GLN A 4 19.86 -8.80 -10.94
N ARG A 5 19.33 -10.03 -11.10
CA ARG A 5 18.06 -10.44 -10.50
C ARG A 5 18.16 -10.43 -8.97
N CYS A 6 19.22 -11.00 -8.41
CA CYS A 6 19.46 -10.97 -6.96
C CYS A 6 19.58 -9.55 -6.42
N LEU A 7 20.32 -8.67 -7.10
CA LEU A 7 20.45 -7.28 -6.70
C LEU A 7 19.09 -6.58 -6.65
N VAL A 8 18.28 -6.69 -7.71
CA VAL A 8 16.93 -6.08 -7.75
C VAL A 8 16.02 -6.63 -6.65
N SER A 9 16.05 -7.94 -6.40
CA SER A 9 15.28 -8.56 -5.31
C SER A 9 15.71 -8.07 -3.93
N LEU A 10 17.02 -7.96 -3.67
CA LEU A 10 17.55 -7.43 -2.41
C LEU A 10 17.21 -5.95 -2.24
N THR A 11 17.34 -5.14 -3.30
CA THR A 11 16.93 -3.74 -3.29
C THR A 11 15.44 -3.61 -3.01
N PHE A 12 14.59 -4.44 -3.63
CA PHE A 12 13.15 -4.47 -3.36
C PHE A 12 12.87 -4.79 -1.88
N CYS A 13 13.46 -5.84 -1.33
CA CYS A 13 13.27 -6.19 0.09
C CYS A 13 13.74 -5.08 1.03
N ALA A 14 14.90 -4.47 0.75
CA ALA A 14 15.43 -3.36 1.54
C ALA A 14 14.52 -2.13 1.48
N CYS A 15 14.06 -1.74 0.28
CA CYS A 15 13.12 -0.63 0.10
C CYS A 15 11.78 -0.90 0.77
N TYR A 16 11.28 -2.14 0.70
CA TYR A 16 10.04 -2.55 1.35
C TYR A 16 10.17 -2.42 2.88
N LEU A 17 11.23 -2.98 3.46
CA LEU A 17 11.48 -2.90 4.90
C LEU A 17 11.70 -1.45 5.37
N ALA A 18 12.47 -0.66 4.64
CA ALA A 18 12.71 0.74 4.98
C ALA A 18 11.43 1.57 4.88
N SER A 19 10.65 1.40 3.81
CA SER A 19 9.34 2.05 3.65
C SER A 19 8.40 1.67 4.80
N TYR A 20 8.38 0.40 5.17
CA TYR A 20 7.60 -0.10 6.30
C TYR A 20 8.01 0.59 7.61
N LEU A 21 9.30 0.58 7.95
CA LEU A 21 9.80 1.18 9.19
C LEU A 21 9.54 2.68 9.25
N MET A 22 9.72 3.40 8.13
CA MET A 22 9.49 4.84 8.07
C MET A 22 8.00 5.17 8.20
N ASN A 23 7.13 4.46 7.50
CA ASN A 23 5.67 4.64 7.63
C ASN A 23 5.20 4.32 9.06
N LYS A 24 5.77 3.29 9.70
CA LYS A 24 5.50 2.96 11.11
C LYS A 24 5.97 4.06 12.05
N TYR A 25 7.16 4.61 11.84
CA TYR A 25 7.65 5.72 12.64
C TYR A 25 6.70 6.93 12.57
N VAL A 26 6.27 7.32 11.38
CA VAL A 26 5.36 8.48 11.21
C VAL A 26 3.99 8.25 11.85
N LEU A 27 3.35 7.09 11.65
CA LEU A 27 1.99 6.89 12.20
C LEU A 27 1.96 6.44 13.66
N SER A 28 2.92 5.62 14.12
CA SER A 28 2.90 5.07 15.48
C SER A 28 3.70 5.93 16.47
N VAL A 29 4.89 6.40 16.08
CA VAL A 29 5.78 7.15 16.99
C VAL A 29 5.42 8.63 16.98
N LEU A 30 5.30 9.23 15.80
CA LEU A 30 4.88 10.63 15.68
C LEU A 30 3.36 10.81 15.79
N LYS A 31 2.58 9.72 15.77
CA LYS A 31 1.11 9.73 15.87
C LYS A 31 0.43 10.60 14.79
N PHE A 32 1.00 10.67 13.59
CA PHE A 32 0.43 11.45 12.49
C PHE A 32 -0.71 10.69 11.79
N THR A 33 -1.90 10.67 12.38
CA THR A 33 -3.05 9.89 11.90
C THR A 33 -3.98 10.66 10.95
N TYR A 34 -3.41 11.44 10.03
CA TYR A 34 -4.15 12.21 9.01
C TYR A 34 -3.94 11.60 7.61
N PRO A 35 -4.69 10.55 7.26
CA PRO A 35 -4.42 9.75 6.07
C PRO A 35 -4.57 10.52 4.76
N THR A 36 -5.50 11.48 4.64
CA THR A 36 -5.64 12.24 3.39
C THR A 36 -4.40 13.08 3.11
N LEU A 37 -3.85 13.72 4.15
CA LEU A 37 -2.65 14.54 4.06
C LEU A 37 -1.39 13.68 3.88
N PHE A 38 -1.23 12.62 4.68
CA PHE A 38 -0.04 11.76 4.59
C PHE A 38 0.06 11.05 3.24
N GLN A 39 -1.04 10.43 2.79
CA GLN A 39 -1.09 9.74 1.50
C GLN A 39 -1.01 10.73 0.33
N GLY A 40 -1.66 11.90 0.46
CA GLY A 40 -1.57 12.96 -0.54
C GLY A 40 -0.14 13.47 -0.71
N TRP A 41 0.59 13.68 0.39
CA TRP A 41 2.00 14.07 0.38
C TRP A 41 2.90 13.01 -0.28
N GLN A 42 2.72 11.73 0.07
CA GLN A 42 3.50 10.64 -0.53
C GLN A 42 3.20 10.49 -2.03
N ALA A 43 1.95 10.65 -2.44
CA ALA A 43 1.56 10.66 -3.85
C ALA A 43 2.16 11.87 -4.59
N LEU A 44 2.19 13.04 -3.97
CA LEU A 44 2.79 14.24 -4.53
C LEU A 44 4.30 14.05 -4.75
N LEU A 45 5.04 13.62 -3.71
CA LEU A 45 6.47 13.36 -3.83
C LEU A 45 6.76 12.24 -4.84
N GLY A 46 6.01 11.14 -4.81
CA GLY A 46 6.15 10.05 -5.77
C GLY A 46 5.90 10.50 -7.20
N GLY A 47 4.84 11.27 -7.43
CA GLY A 47 4.51 11.86 -8.73
C GLY A 47 5.56 12.84 -9.24
N LEU A 48 6.07 13.71 -8.36
CA LEU A 48 7.13 14.67 -8.70
C LEU A 48 8.44 13.95 -9.06
N LEU A 49 8.87 12.99 -8.25
CA LEU A 49 10.08 12.20 -8.52
C LEU A 49 9.95 11.40 -9.81
N LEU A 50 8.78 10.83 -10.09
CA LEU A 50 8.52 10.11 -11.33
C LEU A 50 8.51 11.06 -12.54
N HIS A 51 7.91 12.24 -12.41
CA HIS A 51 7.93 13.27 -13.44
C HIS A 51 9.36 13.74 -13.76
N VAL A 52 10.16 14.00 -12.73
CA VAL A 52 11.57 14.38 -12.89
C VAL A 52 12.37 13.25 -13.55
N SER A 53 12.15 12.00 -13.14
CA SER A 53 12.80 10.83 -13.74
C SER A 53 12.45 10.68 -15.23
N TRP A 54 11.21 11.00 -15.61
CA TRP A 54 10.79 11.05 -17.01
C TRP A 54 11.49 12.17 -17.78
N ARG A 55 11.55 13.39 -17.22
CA ARG A 55 12.26 14.52 -17.83
C ARG A 55 13.75 14.26 -18.04
N GLN A 56 14.35 13.43 -17.19
CA GLN A 56 15.75 13.01 -17.29
C GLN A 56 15.95 11.78 -18.21
N GLY A 57 14.89 11.18 -18.74
CA GLY A 57 14.94 9.99 -19.59
C GLY A 57 15.27 8.69 -18.85
N TRP A 58 15.17 8.66 -17.52
CA TRP A 58 15.40 7.44 -16.72
C TRP A 58 14.24 6.46 -16.78
N VAL A 59 13.05 6.99 -17.06
CA VAL A 59 11.81 6.22 -17.18
C VAL A 59 11.04 6.74 -18.39
N GLU A 60 10.51 5.81 -19.18
CA GLU A 60 9.64 6.12 -20.32
C GLU A 60 8.20 6.26 -19.80
N ILE A 61 7.61 7.44 -20.00
CA ILE A 61 6.18 7.70 -19.83
C ILE A 61 5.62 7.98 -21.21
N ASN A 62 4.63 7.19 -21.62
CA ASN A 62 3.99 7.34 -22.92
C ASN A 62 3.07 8.57 -22.91
N ARG A 63 2.91 9.19 -24.08
CA ARG A 63 1.91 10.26 -24.24
C ARG A 63 0.54 9.61 -24.39
N ASP A 64 -0.18 9.53 -23.28
CA ASP A 64 -1.52 8.96 -23.25
C ASP A 64 -2.52 9.87 -23.96
N SER A 65 -3.45 9.29 -24.71
CA SER A 65 -4.56 10.06 -25.26
C SER A 65 -5.49 10.47 -24.12
N ARG A 66 -6.25 11.56 -24.29
CA ARG A 66 -7.29 11.95 -23.31
C ARG A 66 -8.28 10.81 -23.05
N SER A 67 -8.53 9.97 -24.05
CA SER A 67 -9.40 8.80 -23.93
C SER A 67 -8.82 7.75 -22.98
N ASP A 68 -7.51 7.49 -23.06
CA ASP A 68 -6.85 6.51 -22.19
C ASP A 68 -6.85 6.97 -20.74
N VAL A 69 -6.57 8.25 -20.51
CA VAL A 69 -6.61 8.86 -19.17
C VAL A 69 -8.02 8.80 -18.55
N LEU A 70 -9.06 9.17 -19.32
CA LEU A 70 -10.45 9.11 -18.84
C LEU A 70 -10.90 7.67 -18.60
N THR A 71 -10.46 6.73 -19.44
CA THR A 71 -10.75 5.31 -19.25
C THR A 71 -10.05 4.77 -18.01
N TRP A 72 -8.85 5.25 -17.67
CA TRP A 72 -8.13 4.84 -16.46
C TRP A 72 -8.69 5.44 -15.15
N LEU A 73 -9.42 6.55 -15.23
CA LEU A 73 -9.94 7.28 -14.07
C LEU A 73 -10.66 6.38 -13.02
N PRO A 74 -11.54 5.43 -13.37
CA PRO A 74 -12.17 4.54 -12.39
C PRO A 74 -11.16 3.67 -11.62
N ALA A 75 -10.09 3.20 -12.28
CA ALA A 75 -9.03 2.47 -11.61
C ALA A 75 -8.25 3.38 -10.65
N SER A 76 -7.98 4.62 -11.04
CA SER A 76 -7.34 5.60 -10.14
C SER A 76 -8.21 5.95 -8.93
N VAL A 77 -9.53 6.08 -9.08
CA VAL A 77 -10.45 6.28 -7.95
C VAL A 77 -10.39 5.08 -6.99
N LEU A 78 -10.39 3.85 -7.52
CA LEU A 78 -10.21 2.65 -6.68
C LEU A 78 -8.84 2.63 -6.01
N PHE A 79 -7.77 3.04 -6.69
CA PHE A 79 -6.44 3.17 -6.10
C PHE A 79 -6.42 4.16 -4.92
N VAL A 80 -7.12 5.30 -5.05
CA VAL A 80 -7.32 6.24 -3.93
C VAL A 80 -8.05 5.56 -2.78
N GLY A 81 -9.09 4.78 -3.07
CA GLY A 81 -9.76 3.93 -2.09
C GLY A 81 -8.81 2.95 -1.39
N VAL A 82 -7.91 2.29 -2.15
CA VAL A 82 -6.89 1.38 -1.60
C VAL A 82 -6.00 2.09 -0.59
N ILE A 83 -5.38 3.22 -0.94
CA ILE A 83 -4.46 3.94 -0.04
C ILE A 83 -5.18 4.57 1.15
N TYR A 84 -6.36 5.15 0.94
CA TYR A 84 -7.11 5.84 1.98
C TYR A 84 -7.77 4.88 2.98
N ALA A 85 -8.63 3.97 2.50
CA ALA A 85 -9.28 2.98 3.34
C ALA A 85 -8.24 2.06 3.99
N GLY A 86 -7.15 1.80 3.27
CA GLY A 86 -6.01 1.08 3.83
C GLY A 86 -5.45 1.81 5.05
N SER A 87 -5.14 3.11 4.91
CA SER A 87 -4.58 3.92 6.00
C SER A 87 -5.50 4.03 7.20
N ARG A 88 -6.82 4.10 6.97
CA ARG A 88 -7.82 4.12 8.04
C ARG A 88 -7.90 2.77 8.77
N ALA A 89 -8.06 1.67 8.04
CA ALA A 89 -8.12 0.32 8.63
C ALA A 89 -6.90 0.02 9.48
N LEU A 90 -5.74 0.36 8.94
CA LEU A 90 -4.45 0.21 9.56
C LEU A 90 -4.25 0.95 10.87
N SER A 91 -4.77 2.18 10.94
CA SER A 91 -4.62 3.01 12.14
C SER A 91 -5.39 2.46 13.34
N ARG A 92 -6.22 1.43 13.13
CA ARG A 92 -7.15 0.86 14.11
C ARG A 92 -6.95 -0.64 14.31
N LEU A 93 -6.57 -1.37 13.26
CA LEU A 93 -6.32 -2.80 13.32
C LEU A 93 -4.83 -3.11 13.51
N ALA A 94 -4.54 -4.19 14.23
CA ALA A 94 -3.20 -4.75 14.28
C ALA A 94 -2.73 -5.16 12.87
N VAL A 95 -1.44 -4.96 12.57
CA VAL A 95 -0.86 -5.29 11.25
C VAL A 95 -1.17 -6.72 10.79
N PRO A 96 -1.05 -7.78 11.62
CA PRO A 96 -1.36 -9.14 11.18
C PRO A 96 -2.83 -9.32 10.78
N VAL A 97 -3.76 -8.75 11.56
CA VAL A 97 -5.20 -8.77 11.30
C VAL A 97 -5.49 -8.16 9.95
N PHE A 98 -4.94 -6.96 9.71
CA PHE A 98 -5.11 -6.33 8.42
C PHE A 98 -4.54 -7.16 7.26
N LEU A 99 -3.34 -7.72 7.38
CA LEU A 99 -2.72 -8.46 6.28
C LEU A 99 -3.56 -9.67 5.85
N ILE A 100 -4.25 -10.32 6.78
CA ILE A 100 -5.21 -11.38 6.49
C ILE A 100 -6.35 -10.82 5.63
N LEU A 101 -6.98 -9.72 6.05
CA LEU A 101 -8.08 -9.07 5.33
C LEU A 101 -7.66 -8.56 3.94
N HIS A 102 -6.47 -7.98 3.82
CA HIS A 102 -5.89 -7.55 2.55
C HIS A 102 -5.72 -8.71 1.57
N ASN A 103 -5.11 -9.81 2.05
CA ASN A 103 -4.88 -10.98 1.20
C ASN A 103 -6.19 -11.62 0.75
N ALA A 104 -7.29 -11.47 1.50
CA ALA A 104 -8.62 -11.91 1.10
C ALA A 104 -9.17 -11.19 -0.16
N ALA A 105 -8.54 -10.11 -0.63
CA ALA A 105 -8.85 -9.53 -1.95
C ALA A 105 -8.64 -10.51 -3.11
N GLU A 106 -7.80 -11.55 -2.93
CA GLU A 106 -7.66 -12.62 -3.93
C GLU A 106 -8.97 -13.40 -4.14
N VAL A 107 -9.86 -13.44 -3.14
CA VAL A 107 -11.19 -14.07 -3.26
C VAL A 107 -12.02 -13.37 -4.33
N ILE A 108 -12.00 -12.03 -4.37
CA ILE A 108 -12.71 -11.23 -5.36
C ILE A 108 -12.16 -11.52 -6.76
N ILE A 109 -10.83 -11.59 -6.89
CA ILE A 109 -10.14 -11.85 -8.17
C ILE A 109 -10.47 -13.26 -8.68
N CYS A 110 -10.37 -14.25 -7.80
CA CYS A 110 -10.68 -15.65 -8.11
C CYS A 110 -12.15 -15.82 -8.49
N GLY A 111 -13.06 -15.21 -7.73
CA GLY A 111 -14.50 -15.20 -8.02
C GLY A 111 -14.80 -14.57 -9.37
N TYR A 112 -14.18 -13.42 -9.68
CA TYR A 112 -14.34 -12.77 -10.98
C TYR A 112 -13.85 -13.65 -12.14
N GLN A 113 -12.66 -14.23 -12.02
CA GLN A 113 -12.07 -15.11 -13.03
C GLN A 113 -12.95 -16.35 -13.27
N LYS A 114 -13.53 -16.93 -12.22
CA LYS A 114 -14.34 -18.14 -12.32
C LYS A 114 -15.74 -17.84 -12.85
N CYS A 115 -16.43 -16.87 -12.27
CA CYS A 115 -17.85 -16.62 -12.53
C CYS A 115 -18.09 -15.79 -13.81
N PHE A 116 -17.23 -14.80 -14.09
CA PHE A 116 -17.43 -13.87 -15.20
C PHE A 116 -16.56 -14.19 -16.41
N ARG A 117 -15.28 -14.49 -16.20
CA ARG A 117 -14.36 -14.83 -17.30
C ARG A 117 -14.40 -16.30 -17.72
N LYS A 118 -15.00 -17.17 -16.90
CA LYS A 118 -15.03 -18.64 -17.10
C LYS A 118 -13.64 -19.23 -17.35
N GLU A 119 -12.60 -18.65 -16.73
CA GLU A 119 -11.22 -19.15 -16.84
C GLU A 119 -11.07 -20.51 -16.13
N ASN A 120 -10.21 -21.37 -16.67
CA ASN A 120 -9.81 -22.61 -16.00
C ASN A 120 -8.82 -22.30 -14.87
N ILE A 121 -9.36 -22.04 -13.68
CA ILE A 121 -8.58 -21.78 -12.47
C ILE A 121 -8.12 -23.12 -11.86
N SER A 122 -6.84 -23.21 -11.47
CA SER A 122 -6.31 -24.39 -10.80
C SER A 122 -7.00 -24.64 -9.45
N SER A 123 -7.23 -25.91 -9.11
CA SER A 123 -7.85 -26.28 -7.83
C SER A 123 -7.08 -25.74 -6.62
N ALA A 124 -5.74 -25.65 -6.71
CA ALA A 124 -4.90 -25.06 -5.68
C ALA A 124 -5.22 -23.58 -5.43
N LYS A 125 -5.46 -22.80 -6.48
CA LYS A 125 -5.81 -21.37 -6.36
C LYS A 125 -7.20 -21.18 -5.75
N ILE A 126 -8.17 -22.01 -6.13
CA ILE A 126 -9.52 -22.01 -5.53
C ILE A 126 -9.43 -22.37 -4.04
N CYS A 127 -8.68 -23.42 -3.71
CA CYS A 127 -8.46 -23.87 -2.33
C CYS A 127 -7.82 -22.75 -1.48
N SER A 128 -6.78 -22.09 -1.99
CA SER A 128 -6.14 -20.95 -1.33
C SER A 128 -7.11 -19.78 -1.10
N ALA A 129 -7.96 -19.45 -2.09
CA ALA A 129 -8.97 -18.41 -1.94
C ALA A 129 -10.01 -18.77 -0.87
N LEU A 130 -10.47 -20.02 -0.81
CA LEU A 130 -11.40 -20.49 0.24
C LEU A 130 -10.78 -20.42 1.63
N PHE A 131 -9.50 -20.79 1.80
CA PHE A 131 -8.80 -20.62 3.07
C PHE A 131 -8.66 -19.16 3.49
N LEU A 132 -8.37 -18.26 2.55
CA LEU A 132 -8.33 -16.81 2.82
C LEU A 132 -9.70 -16.26 3.22
N LEU A 133 -10.76 -16.71 2.57
CA LEU A 133 -12.14 -16.34 2.90
C LEU A 133 -12.51 -16.82 4.30
N ALA A 134 -12.20 -18.07 4.64
CA ALA A 134 -12.44 -18.62 5.97
C ALA A 134 -11.64 -17.86 7.04
N ALA A 135 -10.35 -17.60 6.80
CA ALA A 135 -9.51 -16.83 7.71
C ALA A 135 -10.06 -15.41 7.94
N ALA A 136 -10.45 -14.70 6.89
CA ALA A 136 -11.05 -13.38 6.99
C ALA A 136 -12.41 -13.38 7.69
N GLY A 137 -13.25 -14.39 7.45
CA GLY A 137 -14.57 -14.53 8.06
C GLY A 137 -14.53 -14.90 9.55
N CYS A 138 -13.55 -15.72 9.97
CA CYS A 138 -13.37 -16.09 11.38
C CYS A 138 -12.69 -14.98 12.20
N LEU A 139 -11.97 -14.05 11.56
CA LEU A 139 -11.13 -13.05 12.23
C LEU A 139 -11.90 -12.16 13.22
N PRO A 140 -13.06 -11.56 12.87
CA PRO A 140 -13.81 -10.69 13.79
C PRO A 140 -14.21 -11.38 15.11
N PHE A 141 -14.42 -12.69 15.08
CA PHE A 141 -14.85 -13.47 16.26
C PHE A 141 -13.69 -13.87 17.16
N ASN A 142 -12.46 -13.80 16.67
CA ASN A 142 -11.26 -14.27 17.37
C ASN A 142 -10.25 -13.14 17.63
N ASP A 143 -10.54 -11.90 17.23
CA ASP A 143 -9.67 -10.74 17.45
C ASP A 143 -9.89 -10.16 18.86
N PRO A 144 -8.92 -10.27 19.78
CA PRO A 144 -9.04 -9.67 21.11
C PRO A 144 -9.05 -8.13 21.09
N GLN A 145 -8.62 -7.51 19.99
CA GLN A 145 -8.59 -6.05 19.78
C GLN A 145 -9.61 -5.61 18.73
N PHE A 146 -10.78 -6.27 18.69
CA PHE A 146 -11.82 -5.98 17.71
C PHE A 146 -12.23 -4.50 17.72
N ASP A 147 -12.00 -3.81 16.59
CA ASP A 147 -12.43 -2.44 16.35
C ASP A 147 -13.36 -2.40 15.11
N PRO A 148 -14.68 -2.18 15.28
CA PRO A 148 -15.65 -2.30 14.18
C PRO A 148 -15.39 -1.30 13.05
N GLU A 149 -14.92 -0.10 13.37
CA GLU A 149 -14.53 0.92 12.39
C GLU A 149 -13.32 0.47 11.55
N GLY A 150 -12.32 -0.15 12.17
CA GLY A 150 -11.14 -0.71 11.52
C GLY A 150 -11.52 -1.82 10.55
N TYR A 151 -12.41 -2.73 10.96
CA TYR A 151 -12.94 -3.78 10.09
C TYR A 151 -13.79 -3.21 8.94
N PHE A 152 -14.62 -2.19 9.19
CA PHE A 152 -15.37 -1.50 8.15
C PHE A 152 -14.43 -0.93 7.06
N TRP A 153 -13.40 -0.19 7.46
CA TRP A 153 -12.40 0.32 6.51
C TRP A 153 -11.61 -0.79 5.82
N ALA A 154 -11.33 -1.90 6.52
CA ALA A 154 -10.64 -3.03 5.93
C ALA A 154 -11.48 -3.72 4.84
N VAL A 155 -12.80 -3.81 4.99
CA VAL A 155 -13.71 -4.33 3.96
C VAL A 155 -13.73 -3.43 2.72
N ILE A 156 -13.78 -2.11 2.91
CA ILE A 156 -13.67 -1.15 1.80
C ILE A 156 -12.34 -1.32 1.09
N HIS A 157 -11.24 -1.39 1.84
CA HIS A 157 -9.90 -1.60 1.29
C HIS A 157 -9.79 -2.90 0.48
N LEU A 158 -10.24 -4.02 1.05
CA LEU A 158 -10.35 -5.33 0.42
C LEU A 158 -11.06 -5.24 -0.94
N PHE A 159 -12.22 -4.57 -0.97
CA PHE A 159 -13.01 -4.39 -2.17
C PHE A 159 -12.24 -3.56 -3.21
N CYS A 160 -11.70 -2.41 -2.81
CA CYS A 160 -10.91 -1.54 -3.68
C CYS A 160 -9.71 -2.29 -4.28
N VAL A 161 -8.96 -3.08 -3.48
CA VAL A 161 -7.82 -3.86 -3.96
C VAL A 161 -8.26 -4.90 -4.99
N GLY A 162 -9.33 -5.64 -4.70
CA GLY A 162 -9.84 -6.68 -5.59
C GLY A 162 -10.29 -6.12 -6.94
N VAL A 163 -11.13 -5.08 -6.91
CA VAL A 163 -11.67 -4.46 -8.13
C VAL A 163 -10.57 -3.71 -8.89
N TYR A 164 -9.66 -3.00 -8.21
CA TYR A 164 -8.52 -2.34 -8.84
C TYR A 164 -7.65 -3.33 -9.62
N LYS A 165 -7.33 -4.50 -9.03
CA LYS A 165 -6.56 -5.55 -9.71
C LYS A 165 -7.30 -6.13 -10.91
N ILE A 166 -8.62 -6.26 -10.84
CA ILE A 166 -9.45 -6.72 -11.96
C ILE A 166 -9.41 -5.70 -13.11
N LEU A 167 -9.66 -4.41 -12.83
CA LEU A 167 -9.61 -3.35 -13.85
C LEU A 167 -8.21 -3.19 -14.42
N ARG A 168 -7.18 -3.20 -13.58
CA ARG A 168 -5.78 -3.16 -14.01
C ARG A 168 -5.44 -4.33 -14.92
N LYS A 169 -5.89 -5.56 -14.63
CA LYS A 169 -5.67 -6.72 -15.51
C LYS A 169 -6.46 -6.59 -16.82
N ALA A 170 -7.70 -6.11 -16.77
CA ALA A 170 -8.54 -5.92 -17.96
C ALA A 170 -7.97 -4.85 -18.90
N TRP A 171 -7.41 -3.78 -18.34
CA TRP A 171 -6.77 -2.69 -19.07
C TRP A 171 -5.27 -2.85 -19.26
N LYS A 172 -4.62 -3.88 -18.72
CA LYS A 172 -3.27 -4.28 -19.18
C LYS A 172 -3.29 -4.77 -20.65
N LEU A 173 -4.49 -4.97 -21.20
CA LEU A 173 -4.73 -5.18 -22.62
C LEU A 173 -4.80 -3.86 -23.43
N SER A 174 -4.80 -2.71 -22.76
CA SER A 174 -4.61 -1.38 -23.36
C SER A 174 -3.12 -1.00 -23.37
N THR A 175 -2.79 0.06 -24.09
CA THR A 175 -1.42 0.54 -24.38
C THR A 175 -0.66 1.11 -23.17
N LEU A 176 -1.28 1.23 -21.99
CA LEU A 176 -0.68 1.88 -20.83
C LEU A 176 0.35 0.99 -20.13
N SER A 177 1.58 1.48 -20.00
CA SER A 177 2.63 0.79 -19.23
C SER A 177 2.33 0.80 -17.73
N ASP A 178 3.00 -0.07 -16.97
CA ASP A 178 2.88 -0.10 -15.50
C ASP A 178 3.33 1.24 -14.87
N ILE A 179 4.23 1.98 -15.53
CA ILE A 179 4.66 3.32 -15.11
C ILE A 179 3.58 4.37 -15.42
N ASP A 180 2.98 4.34 -16.60
CA ASP A 180 1.93 5.31 -17.00
C ASP A 180 0.74 5.22 -16.03
N GLN A 181 0.30 3.99 -15.73
CA GLN A 181 -0.74 3.70 -14.74
C GLN A 181 -0.41 4.30 -13.37
N GLN A 182 0.83 4.14 -12.91
CA GLN A 182 1.27 4.64 -11.61
C GLN A 182 1.38 6.17 -11.58
N TYR A 183 1.83 6.78 -12.67
CA TYR A 183 1.90 8.23 -12.82
C TYR A 183 0.50 8.86 -12.75
N LEU A 184 -0.47 8.30 -13.49
CA LEU A 184 -1.87 8.72 -13.42
C LEU A 184 -2.45 8.53 -12.01
N ASN A 185 -2.18 7.38 -11.38
CA ASN A 185 -2.61 7.13 -10.01
C ASN A 185 -2.07 8.18 -9.03
N TYR A 186 -0.82 8.62 -9.15
CA TYR A 186 -0.29 9.69 -8.30
C TYR A 186 -1.00 11.02 -8.53
N ILE A 187 -1.18 11.45 -9.79
CA ILE A 187 -1.87 12.71 -10.11
C ILE A 187 -3.29 12.71 -9.55
N PHE A 188 -4.07 11.66 -9.84
CA PHE A 188 -5.43 11.56 -9.35
C PHE A 188 -5.50 11.40 -7.83
N SER A 189 -4.53 10.73 -7.21
CA SER A 189 -4.46 10.65 -5.75
C SER A 189 -4.25 12.00 -5.11
N VAL A 190 -3.34 12.83 -5.63
CA VAL A 190 -3.13 14.19 -5.13
C VAL A 190 -4.43 14.99 -5.25
N ALA A 191 -5.08 14.97 -6.42
CA ALA A 191 -6.32 15.72 -6.63
C ALA A 191 -7.46 15.24 -5.73
N LEU A 192 -7.75 13.94 -5.70
CA LEU A 192 -8.88 13.38 -4.96
C LEU A 192 -8.66 13.43 -3.45
N LEU A 193 -7.44 13.20 -2.95
CA LEU A 193 -7.15 13.31 -1.52
C LEU A 193 -7.13 14.76 -1.05
N ALA A 194 -6.68 15.71 -1.88
CA ALA A 194 -6.82 17.14 -1.57
C ALA A 194 -8.30 17.53 -1.44
N LEU A 195 -9.16 17.09 -2.37
CA LEU A 195 -10.60 17.31 -2.29
C LEU A 195 -11.23 16.64 -1.06
N ALA A 196 -10.78 15.43 -0.71
CA ALA A 196 -11.26 14.70 0.46
C ALA A 196 -10.75 15.27 1.80
N SER A 197 -9.65 16.04 1.80
CA SER A 197 -9.05 16.57 3.04
C SER A 197 -9.96 17.55 3.79
N HIS A 198 -10.78 18.31 3.06
CA HIS A 198 -11.76 19.24 3.65
C HIS A 198 -12.92 18.50 4.36
N PRO A 199 -13.71 17.63 3.71
CA PRO A 199 -14.81 16.93 4.37
C PRO A 199 -14.34 15.92 5.44
N THR A 200 -13.12 15.39 5.33
CA THR A 200 -12.56 14.47 6.34
C THR A 200 -12.14 15.22 7.62
N GLY A 201 -11.97 16.54 7.56
CA GLY A 201 -11.52 17.35 8.70
C GLY A 201 -10.01 17.27 8.96
N ASP A 202 -9.25 16.50 8.17
CA ASP A 202 -7.80 16.35 8.31
C ASP A 202 -7.08 17.71 8.13
N LEU A 203 -7.55 18.55 7.20
CA LEU A 203 -6.92 19.85 6.90
C LEU A 203 -6.95 20.83 8.07
N PHE A 204 -8.01 20.78 8.89
CA PHE A 204 -8.13 21.65 10.07
C PHE A 204 -7.44 21.01 11.28
N SER A 205 -7.64 19.71 11.47
CA SER A 205 -7.05 18.95 12.59
C SER A 205 -5.52 18.91 12.57
N VAL A 206 -4.89 18.99 11.38
CA VAL A 206 -3.42 18.99 11.29
C VAL A 206 -2.78 20.23 11.92
N LEU A 207 -3.48 21.36 11.99
CA LEU A 207 -2.94 22.59 12.58
C LEU A 207 -2.66 22.42 14.08
N ASP A 208 -3.42 21.55 14.75
CA ASP A 208 -3.25 21.21 16.16
C ASP A 208 -2.21 20.09 16.39
N PHE A 209 -1.57 19.58 15.33
CA PHE A 209 -0.63 18.47 15.43
C PHE A 209 0.69 18.92 16.11
N PRO A 210 1.07 18.34 17.26
CA PRO A 210 2.17 18.86 18.07
C PRO A 210 3.54 18.77 17.40
N PHE A 211 3.75 17.80 16.49
CA PHE A 211 5.01 17.65 15.77
C PHE A 211 5.06 18.37 14.43
N LEU A 212 4.01 19.13 14.07
CA LEU A 212 3.87 19.74 12.74
C LEU A 212 5.09 20.56 12.35
N TYR A 213 5.66 21.33 13.28
CA TYR A 213 6.79 22.24 13.01
C TYR A 213 8.17 21.60 13.26
N PHE A 214 8.24 20.33 13.64
CA PHE A 214 9.51 19.68 13.94
C PHE A 214 10.20 19.17 12.67
N TYR A 215 11.51 19.39 12.56
CA TYR A 215 12.30 18.88 11.42
C TYR A 215 12.22 17.35 11.30
N ARG A 216 12.13 16.64 12.44
CA ARG A 216 12.01 15.18 12.47
C ARG A 216 10.78 14.72 11.70
N PHE A 217 9.63 15.34 11.93
CA PHE A 217 8.39 15.05 11.20
C PHE A 217 8.55 15.27 9.70
N HIS A 218 8.99 16.46 9.27
CA HIS A 218 9.19 16.77 7.86
C HIS A 218 10.19 15.84 7.17
N SER A 219 11.32 15.56 7.83
CA SER A 219 12.35 14.65 7.30
C SER A 219 11.81 13.22 7.16
N SER A 220 10.98 12.75 8.09
CA SER A 220 10.35 11.43 8.01
C SER A 220 9.26 11.36 6.94
N CYS A 221 8.45 12.41 6.77
CA CYS A 221 7.48 12.50 5.67
C CYS A 221 8.15 12.60 4.30
N CYS A 222 9.28 13.30 4.20
CA CYS A 222 10.08 13.34 2.98
C CYS A 222 10.67 11.95 2.67
N ALA A 223 11.32 11.34 3.67
CA ALA A 223 11.91 10.02 3.54
C ALA A 223 10.85 8.95 3.21
N SER A 224 9.64 9.02 3.77
CA SER A 224 8.57 8.08 3.44
C SER A 224 8.11 8.20 1.99
N GLY A 225 8.04 9.42 1.44
CA GLY A 225 7.74 9.66 0.02
C GLY A 225 8.85 9.13 -0.90
N VAL A 226 10.11 9.40 -0.58
CA VAL A 226 11.27 8.92 -1.35
C VAL A 226 11.35 7.39 -1.31
N LEU A 227 11.21 6.77 -0.15
CA LEU A 227 11.23 5.32 0.01
C LEU A 227 10.05 4.66 -0.72
N GLY A 228 8.86 5.28 -0.70
CA GLY A 228 7.71 4.84 -1.49
C GLY A 228 7.98 4.85 -2.99
N PHE A 229 8.62 5.90 -3.51
CA PHE A 229 9.05 5.99 -4.91
C PHE A 229 10.10 4.92 -5.27
N LEU A 230 11.12 4.72 -4.44
CA LEU A 230 12.14 3.70 -4.65
C LEU A 230 11.55 2.28 -4.61
N LEU A 231 10.63 2.03 -3.68
CA LEU A 231 9.89 0.78 -3.60
C LEU A 231 9.13 0.55 -4.91
N MET A 232 8.37 1.54 -5.38
CA MET A 232 7.64 1.46 -6.66
C MET A 232 8.56 1.11 -7.83
N LEU A 233 9.70 1.80 -8.00
CA LEU A 233 10.66 1.50 -9.07
C LEU A 233 11.23 0.08 -8.94
N SER A 234 11.58 -0.33 -7.73
CA SER A 234 12.11 -1.68 -7.48
C SER A 234 11.06 -2.76 -7.77
N THR A 235 9.77 -2.50 -7.49
CA THR A 235 8.65 -3.40 -7.81
C THR A 235 8.48 -3.55 -9.31
N VAL A 236 8.48 -2.45 -10.07
CA VAL A 236 8.36 -2.49 -11.54
C VAL A 236 9.55 -3.25 -12.14
N LYS A 237 10.77 -2.97 -11.67
CA LYS A 237 11.97 -3.69 -12.12
C LYS A 237 11.91 -5.17 -11.77
N LEU A 238 11.46 -5.53 -10.56
CA LEU A 238 11.27 -6.93 -10.15
C LEU A 238 10.27 -7.65 -11.09
N GLN A 239 9.13 -7.02 -11.37
CA GLN A 239 8.09 -7.55 -12.26
C GLN A 239 8.56 -7.68 -13.73
N SER A 240 9.46 -6.80 -14.18
CA SER A 240 10.02 -6.88 -15.53
C SER A 240 11.06 -7.99 -15.72
N LEU A 241 11.73 -8.42 -14.64
CA LEU A 241 12.87 -9.35 -14.71
C LEU A 241 12.53 -10.79 -14.29
N MET A 242 11.41 -11.00 -13.59
CA MET A 242 11.06 -12.27 -12.97
C MET A 242 9.64 -12.74 -13.32
N ALA A 243 9.43 -14.05 -13.26
CA ALA A 243 8.10 -14.63 -13.46
C ALA A 243 7.16 -14.22 -12.31
N PRO A 244 5.83 -14.10 -12.54
CA PRO A 244 4.87 -13.68 -11.52
C PRO A 244 4.94 -14.48 -10.20
N GLY A 245 5.18 -15.79 -10.28
CA GLY A 245 5.35 -16.64 -9.09
C GLY A 245 6.59 -16.27 -8.26
N GLN A 246 7.71 -15.95 -8.92
CA GLN A 246 8.93 -15.52 -8.23
C GLN A 246 8.76 -14.12 -7.60
N CYS A 247 8.09 -13.20 -8.31
CA CYS A 247 7.72 -11.90 -7.74
C CYS A 247 6.87 -12.07 -6.48
N ALA A 248 5.86 -12.94 -6.53
CA ALA A 248 5.00 -13.24 -5.38
C ALA A 248 5.80 -13.80 -4.20
N SER A 249 6.77 -14.70 -4.45
CA SER A 249 7.67 -15.22 -3.41
C SER A 249 8.51 -14.13 -2.75
N TRP A 250 9.08 -13.20 -3.52
CA TRP A 250 9.86 -12.08 -2.98
C TRP A 250 8.99 -11.08 -2.20
N VAL A 251 7.78 -10.78 -2.67
CA VAL A 251 6.80 -9.96 -1.94
C VAL A 251 6.43 -10.62 -0.62
N PHE A 252 6.19 -11.94 -0.64
CA PHE A 252 5.91 -12.71 0.57
C PHE A 252 7.10 -12.66 1.56
N LEU A 253 8.32 -12.86 1.08
CA LEU A 253 9.52 -12.78 1.91
C LEU A 253 9.67 -11.38 2.53
N ALA A 254 9.49 -10.30 1.75
CA ALA A 254 9.57 -8.94 2.25
C ALA A 254 8.51 -8.65 3.34
N LYS A 255 7.29 -9.19 3.18
CA LYS A 255 6.24 -9.15 4.21
C LYS A 255 6.68 -9.89 5.48
N CYS A 256 7.26 -11.08 5.37
CA CYS A 256 7.78 -11.83 6.51
C CYS A 256 8.93 -11.11 7.23
N LEU A 257 9.87 -10.53 6.49
CA LEU A 257 11.00 -9.77 7.05
C LEU A 257 10.54 -8.53 7.83
N SER A 258 9.40 -7.94 7.42
CA SER A 258 8.81 -6.76 8.04
C SER A 258 7.84 -7.08 9.17
N ALA A 259 7.48 -8.36 9.37
CA ALA A 259 6.60 -8.77 10.45
C ALA A 259 7.27 -8.48 11.81
N PRO A 260 6.53 -8.00 12.82
CA PRO A 260 7.08 -7.78 14.16
C PRO A 260 7.71 -9.07 14.69
N ARG A 261 9.00 -9.04 15.01
CA ARG A 261 9.66 -10.17 15.68
C ARG A 261 9.42 -10.05 17.19
N PRO A 262 8.87 -11.08 17.86
CA PRO A 262 8.59 -11.02 19.30
C PRO A 262 9.86 -10.90 20.17
N HIS A 263 11.05 -11.19 19.64
CA HIS A 263 12.30 -11.24 20.42
C HIS A 263 13.19 -9.99 20.38
N LEU A 264 12.85 -8.93 19.63
CA LEU A 264 13.68 -7.71 19.55
C LEU A 264 13.22 -6.58 20.48
N LEU A 265 12.41 -6.90 21.49
CA LEU A 265 11.89 -5.95 22.50
C LEU A 265 12.50 -6.14 23.91
N THR A 266 13.42 -7.09 24.10
CA THR A 266 14.18 -7.18 25.36
C THR A 266 15.47 -6.37 25.26
N THR A 267 15.37 -5.06 25.41
CA THR A 267 16.48 -4.24 25.94
C THR A 267 16.04 -3.73 27.32
N PRO A 268 16.91 -3.79 28.35
CA PRO A 268 16.50 -3.51 29.71
C PRO A 268 16.20 -2.02 29.88
N ALA A 269 15.13 -1.75 30.63
CA ALA A 269 14.55 -0.46 30.90
C ALA A 269 15.57 0.56 31.45
N VAL A 270 15.52 1.79 30.91
CA VAL A 270 15.79 3.01 31.67
C VAL A 270 14.48 3.76 31.75
N ASN A 271 13.95 3.84 32.97
CA ASN A 271 12.68 4.44 33.36
C ASN A 271 12.50 5.85 32.79
N SER A 272 11.49 6.02 31.95
CA SER A 272 10.56 7.14 32.06
C SER A 272 9.19 6.66 31.58
N SER A 273 8.21 6.82 32.46
CA SER A 273 6.80 6.46 32.29
C SER A 273 6.25 6.96 30.95
N VAL A 274 6.06 6.05 30.01
CA VAL A 274 5.21 6.23 28.83
C VAL A 274 4.34 4.98 28.74
N ASP A 275 3.03 5.19 28.85
CA ASP A 275 1.99 4.18 28.79
C ASP A 275 2.25 3.08 27.75
N GLU A 276 2.19 1.83 28.21
CA GLU A 276 2.01 0.63 27.39
C GLU A 276 0.60 0.66 26.76
N SER A 277 0.41 1.45 25.71
CA SER A 277 -0.82 1.40 24.90
C SER A 277 -0.58 1.59 23.39
N SER A 278 0.67 1.55 22.92
CA SER A 278 0.99 1.76 21.51
C SER A 278 0.93 0.46 20.71
N GLY A 279 -0.28 0.13 20.22
CA GLY A 279 -0.52 -0.93 19.24
C GLY A 279 0.23 -0.71 17.91
N PRO A 280 0.49 -1.77 17.12
CA PRO A 280 1.28 -1.68 15.90
C PRO A 280 0.42 -1.16 14.73
N HIS A 281 0.60 0.11 14.33
CA HIS A 281 -0.10 0.72 13.19
C HIS A 281 0.88 1.39 12.19
N SER A 282 1.15 0.81 11.00
CA SER A 282 1.28 1.52 9.69
C SER A 282 1.84 0.68 8.50
N TRP A 283 1.06 0.39 7.44
CA TRP A 283 1.37 -0.33 6.19
C TRP A 283 0.70 0.20 4.88
N ALA A 284 -0.14 1.23 4.88
CA ALA A 284 -1.12 1.48 3.78
C ALA A 284 -0.53 1.81 2.40
N VAL A 285 0.61 2.49 2.36
CA VAL A 285 1.30 2.83 1.11
C VAL A 285 1.99 1.62 0.52
N SER A 286 2.60 0.80 1.38
CA SER A 286 3.34 -0.41 0.98
C SER A 286 2.42 -1.61 0.69
N ALA A 287 1.15 -1.55 1.11
CA ALA A 287 0.13 -2.53 0.68
C ALA A 287 -0.63 -2.08 -0.58
N ALA A 288 -0.56 -0.80 -0.95
CA ALA A 288 -1.12 -0.28 -2.19
C ALA A 288 -0.16 -0.41 -3.39
N LEU A 289 1.16 -0.49 -3.13
CA LEU A 289 2.22 -0.77 -4.09
C LEU A 289 2.53 -2.28 -4.16
#